data_AF-A0A7S2UFQ9-F1
#
_entry.id   AF-A0A7S2UFQ9-F1
#
_cell.length_a   1.000
_cell.length_b   1.000
_cell.length_c   1.000
_cell.angle_alpha   90.00
_cell.angle_beta   90.00
_cell.angle_gamma   90.00
#
_symmetry.space_group_name_H-M   'P 1'
#
loop_
_entity.id
_entity.type
_entity.pdbx_description
1 polymer ?
#
loop_
_entity_poly.entity_id
_entity_poly.type
_entity_poly.pdbx_seq_one_letter_code
_entity_poly.pdbx_strand_id
1 'polypeptide(L)'
;YVSLLPSAILLMIIPATTRLPFHRHRLLKLAIVPVVLSALPSTANSFAFISPISIASSRFSSGAVARIPVPAASTVSFLQNQHRSRSRSRSSSSSISGLRAAMSTESENGVIPGRPTWQQTMLRIADPAKSIPFYEMLGMTLIDKINFPQFDFCLYFMTTLSDGEAYTLTPGTQEAHDYLWSMEGVALELTHNFGTEKRLPNPEFKGYHTGNQEKDGFGHIAVSCDDVYAACDKLEKAGVTFKKKPDEGRMKGLAFAYDPDGYWVEIVRRGESGKIPNEFNFSQTMLRVKDPKKSVAFYKKLGMKLMTERHFDDFSLYFLASNNVVGEAPEDPTSDDATETARNLFGPVLELTHNHGTEHDKDFQHFVGNEPGRQGFGHIGFLVDDVYQSCDAIRELGYGFKKEPDGGSMKGLAFAYDPDGYWIEIIKRGGIDFGDEIVPSP
;
A
#
# COMPACT_ATOMS: atom_id res chain seq x y z
N TYR A 1 17.38 54.24 -28.45
CA TYR A 1 18.36 53.41 -29.17
C TYR A 1 17.76 52.01 -29.35
N VAL A 2 17.26 51.74 -30.56
CA VAL A 2 17.20 50.44 -31.31
C VAL A 2 16.83 49.17 -30.50
N SER A 3 15.56 48.69 -30.51
CA SER A 3 14.92 47.69 -31.42
C SER A 3 15.41 46.23 -31.18
N LEU A 4 14.61 45.16 -31.04
CA LEU A 4 13.44 44.67 -31.79
C LEU A 4 12.66 43.59 -30.99
N LEU A 5 11.33 43.59 -31.15
CA LEU A 5 10.36 42.47 -30.95
C LEU A 5 10.08 41.83 -32.34
N PRO A 6 9.12 40.90 -32.54
CA PRO A 6 8.57 39.77 -31.76
C PRO A 6 8.38 38.50 -32.65
N SER A 7 7.70 37.46 -32.16
CA SER A 7 6.42 36.97 -32.75
C SER A 7 5.85 35.74 -32.03
N ALA A 8 4.65 35.89 -31.50
CA ALA A 8 3.72 34.83 -31.12
C ALA A 8 2.70 34.62 -32.26
N ILE A 9 2.19 33.39 -32.44
CA ILE A 9 1.10 33.09 -33.39
C ILE A 9 -0.08 32.51 -32.63
N LEU A 10 -1.21 33.19 -32.79
CA LEU A 10 -2.57 32.89 -32.38
C LEU A 10 -3.27 32.14 -33.54
N LEU A 11 -4.00 31.06 -33.25
CA LEU A 11 -4.86 30.37 -34.22
C LEU A 11 -6.32 30.78 -34.00
N MET A 12 -6.98 31.29 -35.05
CA MET A 12 -8.41 31.60 -35.09
C MET A 12 -9.16 30.72 -36.10
N ILE A 13 -10.46 30.64 -35.85
CA ILE A 13 -11.52 29.78 -36.36
C ILE A 13 -11.95 30.11 -37.82
N ILE A 14 -12.48 29.09 -38.52
CA ILE A 14 -13.04 29.06 -39.89
C ILE A 14 -14.38 29.83 -39.97
N PRO A 15 -14.75 30.38 -41.15
CA PRO A 15 -15.95 29.86 -41.81
C PRO A 15 -15.84 29.70 -43.34
N ALA A 16 -16.63 28.77 -43.85
CA ALA A 16 -16.78 28.37 -45.25
C ALA A 16 -17.50 29.43 -46.12
N THR A 17 -17.26 29.42 -47.45
CA THR A 17 -18.31 29.26 -48.49
C THR A 17 -17.79 29.34 -49.93
N THR A 18 -18.42 28.53 -50.79
CA THR A 18 -18.73 28.71 -52.24
C THR A 18 -17.74 28.34 -53.38
N ARG A 19 -18.12 27.24 -54.06
CA ARG A 19 -18.34 27.00 -55.52
C ARG A 19 -17.17 26.86 -56.53
N LEU A 20 -17.05 25.60 -57.01
CA LEU A 20 -16.68 25.00 -58.34
C LEU A 20 -16.84 25.92 -59.61
N PRO A 21 -16.35 25.58 -60.84
CA PRO A 21 -16.06 24.22 -61.41
C PRO A 21 -14.94 24.04 -62.50
N PHE A 22 -14.76 22.77 -62.95
CA PHE A 22 -14.23 22.24 -64.25
C PHE A 22 -12.70 22.40 -64.56
N HIS A 23 -11.95 21.47 -65.20
CA HIS A 23 -12.23 20.35 -66.12
C HIS A 23 -11.01 19.38 -66.31
N ARG A 24 -11.30 18.09 -66.58
CA ARG A 24 -10.62 17.09 -67.46
C ARG A 24 -9.29 16.36 -67.10
N HIS A 25 -9.48 15.05 -66.87
CA HIS A 25 -8.84 13.85 -67.47
C HIS A 25 -7.32 13.80 -67.77
N ARG A 26 -6.65 12.78 -67.18
CA ARG A 26 -5.93 11.74 -67.96
C ARG A 26 -5.70 10.45 -67.14
N LEU A 27 -5.70 9.35 -67.88
CA LEU A 27 -5.71 7.94 -67.49
C LEU A 27 -4.30 7.34 -67.27
N LEU A 28 -4.27 6.26 -66.47
CA LEU A 28 -3.46 5.03 -66.60
C LEU A 28 -1.93 5.08 -66.36
N LYS A 29 -1.44 4.33 -65.34
CA LYS A 29 -0.90 2.95 -65.50
C LYS A 29 -0.39 2.35 -64.19
N LEU A 30 -0.82 1.11 -63.94
CA LEU A 30 -0.23 0.12 -63.05
C LEU A 30 1.15 -0.33 -63.60
N ALA A 31 2.13 -0.55 -62.72
CA ALA A 31 3.23 -1.48 -62.97
C ALA A 31 3.75 -2.03 -61.63
N ILE A 32 3.93 -3.35 -61.61
CA ILE A 32 4.36 -4.21 -60.50
C ILE A 32 5.84 -4.60 -60.76
N VAL A 33 6.55 -5.03 -59.69
CA VAL A 33 7.70 -5.99 -59.64
C VAL A 33 9.11 -5.34 -59.60
N PRO A 34 10.16 -5.90 -58.93
CA PRO A 34 10.26 -6.85 -57.79
C PRO A 34 11.23 -6.44 -56.64
N VAL A 35 11.13 -7.26 -55.58
CA VAL A 35 12.11 -7.57 -54.52
C VAL A 35 13.52 -7.90 -55.04
N VAL A 36 14.55 -7.38 -54.37
CA VAL A 36 15.90 -7.99 -54.33
C VAL A 36 16.37 -8.08 -52.87
N LEU A 37 16.79 -9.30 -52.54
CA LEU A 37 17.32 -9.80 -51.28
C LEU A 37 18.83 -9.45 -51.19
N SER A 38 19.30 -8.93 -50.06
CA SER A 38 20.74 -8.90 -49.73
C SER A 38 20.94 -9.26 -48.26
N ALA A 39 21.90 -10.16 -48.03
CA ALA A 39 22.12 -10.91 -46.81
C ALA A 39 23.19 -10.29 -45.88
N LEU A 40 22.95 -10.43 -44.57
CA LEU A 40 23.88 -10.59 -43.42
C LEU A 40 24.77 -9.39 -43.00
N PRO A 41 25.27 -9.31 -41.73
CA PRO A 41 25.32 -10.37 -40.71
C PRO A 41 24.78 -10.03 -39.30
N SER A 42 24.58 -11.12 -38.55
CA SER A 42 24.26 -11.19 -37.13
C SER A 42 25.38 -10.69 -36.22
N THR A 43 25.01 -9.94 -35.19
CA THR A 43 25.75 -9.88 -33.92
C THR A 43 24.78 -10.10 -32.77
N ALA A 44 24.89 -11.27 -32.15
CA ALA A 44 24.27 -11.63 -30.88
C ALA A 44 25.22 -11.27 -29.72
N ASN A 45 24.62 -11.18 -28.51
CA ASN A 45 25.16 -11.04 -27.15
C ASN A 45 24.72 -9.70 -26.49
N SER A 46 24.09 -9.66 -25.31
CA SER A 46 24.11 -10.62 -24.20
C SER A 46 22.79 -10.60 -23.42
N PHE A 47 22.11 -11.74 -23.35
CA PHE A 47 21.17 -12.06 -22.27
C PHE A 47 21.94 -12.92 -21.25
N ALA A 48 22.04 -12.46 -20.01
CA ALA A 48 22.64 -13.22 -18.93
C ALA A 48 21.64 -14.31 -18.46
N PHE A 49 21.79 -15.51 -19.04
CA PHE A 49 21.28 -16.75 -18.47
C PHE A 49 22.33 -17.31 -17.51
N ILE A 50 22.00 -17.43 -16.24
CA ILE A 50 22.79 -18.20 -15.27
C ILE A 50 22.40 -19.68 -15.44
N SER A 51 23.36 -20.50 -15.83
CA SER A 51 23.25 -21.96 -15.91
C SER A 51 23.61 -22.64 -14.57
N PRO A 52 23.16 -23.89 -14.33
CA PRO A 52 23.17 -24.52 -13.02
C PRO A 52 24.52 -25.20 -12.70
N ILE A 53 24.92 -25.15 -11.44
CA ILE A 53 26.05 -25.93 -10.90
C ILE A 53 25.49 -27.08 -10.08
N SER A 54 25.97 -28.28 -10.42
CA SER A 54 25.72 -29.56 -9.75
C SER A 54 26.62 -29.67 -8.51
N ILE A 55 26.06 -29.99 -7.34
CA ILE A 55 26.82 -30.51 -6.20
C ILE A 55 26.14 -31.76 -5.66
N ALA A 56 26.99 -32.74 -5.38
CA ALA A 56 26.69 -34.14 -5.11
C ALA A 56 25.93 -34.38 -3.79
N SER A 57 25.08 -35.39 -3.85
CA SER A 57 24.36 -36.02 -2.75
C SER A 57 25.31 -36.78 -1.80
N SER A 58 25.23 -36.52 -0.50
CA SER A 58 25.66 -37.46 0.54
C SER A 58 24.44 -38.01 1.29
N ARG A 59 24.22 -39.32 1.14
CA ARG A 59 23.25 -40.12 1.88
C ARG A 59 23.62 -40.19 3.36
N PHE A 60 22.64 -40.11 4.26
CA PHE A 60 22.70 -40.80 5.54
C PHE A 60 21.39 -41.52 5.83
N SER A 61 21.52 -42.75 6.33
CA SER A 61 20.47 -43.75 6.45
C SER A 61 19.64 -43.63 7.73
N SER A 62 18.43 -44.16 7.62
CA SER A 62 17.52 -44.65 8.65
C SER A 62 18.17 -45.23 9.93
N GLY A 63 17.57 -44.93 11.08
CA GLY A 63 17.75 -45.63 12.35
C GLY A 63 16.56 -45.35 13.28
N ALA A 64 15.95 -46.40 13.83
CA ALA A 64 14.63 -46.43 14.42
C ALA A 64 14.55 -46.10 15.93
N VAL A 65 13.38 -45.56 16.31
CA VAL A 65 12.56 -45.74 17.54
C VAL A 65 13.20 -46.35 18.80
N ALA A 66 13.10 -45.62 19.92
CA ALA A 66 12.88 -46.19 21.26
C ALA A 66 12.07 -45.20 22.15
N ARG A 67 11.35 -45.74 23.12
CA ARG A 67 10.18 -45.20 23.83
C ARG A 67 10.45 -45.17 25.35
N ILE A 68 9.75 -44.29 26.09
CA ILE A 68 9.34 -44.36 27.54
C ILE A 68 10.38 -43.83 28.59
N PRO A 69 10.03 -43.31 29.81
CA PRO A 69 8.72 -42.96 30.43
C PRO A 69 8.59 -41.53 31.05
N VAL A 70 7.34 -41.21 31.39
CA VAL A 70 6.83 -40.17 32.32
C VAL A 70 7.06 -40.56 33.79
N PRO A 71 7.13 -39.60 34.74
CA PRO A 71 6.51 -39.82 36.05
C PRO A 71 5.49 -38.72 36.42
N ALA A 72 4.48 -39.16 37.17
CA ALA A 72 3.33 -38.39 37.62
C ALA A 72 3.51 -37.79 39.03
N ALA A 73 2.85 -36.64 39.21
CA ALA A 73 2.11 -36.14 40.38
C ALA A 73 2.72 -36.17 41.80
N SER A 74 2.72 -34.98 42.42
CA SER A 74 2.42 -34.81 43.84
C SER A 74 1.61 -33.52 44.07
N THR A 75 0.65 -33.63 44.99
CA THR A 75 -0.45 -32.72 45.31
C THR A 75 -0.09 -31.77 46.47
N VAL A 76 -0.98 -30.80 46.75
CA VAL A 76 -1.16 -29.99 48.00
C VAL A 76 -0.47 -28.61 47.92
N SER A 77 -1.05 -27.44 48.21
CA SER A 77 -2.22 -27.00 49.00
C SER A 77 -2.66 -25.58 48.59
N PHE A 78 -3.95 -25.30 48.77
CA PHE A 78 -4.59 -23.99 48.78
C PHE A 78 -3.91 -22.96 49.70
N LEU A 79 -3.85 -21.70 49.28
CA LEU A 79 -3.86 -20.53 50.18
C LEU A 79 -4.51 -19.34 49.47
N GLN A 80 -5.71 -18.99 49.95
CA GLN A 80 -6.40 -17.73 49.69
C GLN A 80 -5.58 -16.57 50.25
N ASN A 81 -5.43 -15.49 49.48
CA ASN A 81 -5.07 -14.19 50.03
C ASN A 81 -6.12 -13.14 49.64
N GLN A 82 -6.93 -12.78 50.64
CA GLN A 82 -7.78 -11.60 50.62
C GLN A 82 -6.90 -10.36 50.73
N HIS A 83 -7.08 -9.38 49.83
CA HIS A 83 -6.62 -8.02 50.09
C HIS A 83 -7.81 -7.05 50.21
N ARG A 84 -7.95 -6.62 51.47
CA ARG A 84 -8.70 -5.50 52.03
C ARG A 84 -9.00 -4.36 51.07
N SER A 85 -10.29 -4.02 51.01
CA SER A 85 -10.81 -2.70 50.68
C SER A 85 -10.37 -1.67 51.72
N ARG A 86 -9.87 -0.53 51.27
CA ARG A 86 -9.77 0.70 52.06
C ARG A 86 -10.45 1.83 51.30
N SER A 87 -11.58 2.25 51.85
CA SER A 87 -12.27 3.48 51.52
C SER A 87 -11.42 4.69 51.92
N ARG A 88 -11.32 5.67 51.02
CA ARG A 88 -11.00 7.06 51.40
C ARG A 88 -11.88 8.01 50.61
N SER A 89 -12.48 8.90 51.40
CA SER A 89 -13.42 9.97 51.08
C SER A 89 -12.89 10.97 50.06
N ARG A 90 -13.73 11.35 49.09
CA ARG A 90 -13.59 12.58 48.29
C ARG A 90 -14.23 13.75 49.04
N SER A 91 -13.47 14.79 49.32
CA SER A 91 -13.99 16.14 49.57
C SER A 91 -13.87 16.96 48.30
N SER A 92 -14.99 17.58 47.91
CA SER A 92 -15.10 18.55 46.83
C SER A 92 -14.73 19.95 47.32
N SER A 93 -14.02 20.72 46.50
CA SER A 93 -14.36 22.11 46.19
C SER A 93 -13.38 22.70 45.18
N SER A 94 -13.98 23.38 44.22
CA SER A 94 -13.43 24.09 43.08
C SER A 94 -12.72 25.39 43.45
N SER A 95 -11.65 25.73 42.74
CA SER A 95 -11.50 27.09 42.20
C SER A 95 -10.70 27.06 40.88
N ILE A 96 -11.30 27.71 39.90
CA ILE A 96 -10.84 27.92 38.54
C ILE A 96 -9.89 29.12 38.55
N SER A 97 -8.71 29.00 37.95
CA SER A 97 -8.15 29.94 36.95
C SER A 97 -6.63 29.88 36.88
N GLY A 98 -6.11 29.69 35.66
CA GLY A 98 -4.79 30.18 35.27
C GLY A 98 -3.59 29.36 35.73
N LEU A 99 -3.20 28.37 34.94
CA LEU A 99 -2.01 28.49 34.09
C LEU A 99 -1.97 27.26 33.18
N ARG A 100 -1.82 27.50 31.88
CA ARG A 100 -1.41 26.50 30.89
C ARG A 100 -0.16 25.80 31.40
N ALA A 101 -0.31 24.63 31.99
CA ALA A 101 0.74 23.63 32.00
C ALA A 101 0.70 22.99 30.61
N ALA A 102 1.54 23.53 29.71
CA ALA A 102 1.96 22.79 28.54
C ALA A 102 2.52 21.46 29.04
N MET A 103 1.72 20.39 28.91
CA MET A 103 2.27 19.05 28.88
C MET A 103 2.89 18.91 27.49
N SER A 104 4.08 19.50 27.32
CA SER A 104 5.06 18.97 26.40
C SER A 104 5.43 17.60 26.95
N THR A 105 4.70 16.57 26.52
CA THR A 105 5.27 15.23 26.55
C THR A 105 6.52 15.33 25.70
N GLU A 106 7.67 15.22 26.35
CA GLU A 106 8.93 15.01 25.66
C GLU A 106 8.67 13.91 24.63
N SER A 107 8.82 14.25 23.35
CA SER A 107 8.79 13.26 22.29
C SER A 107 9.80 12.18 22.68
N GLU A 108 9.39 10.91 22.75
CA GLU A 108 10.35 9.81 22.67
C GLU A 108 11.29 10.15 21.52
N ASN A 109 12.58 10.32 21.83
CA ASN A 109 13.54 11.10 21.04
C ASN A 109 13.33 10.95 19.52
N GLY A 110 12.64 11.94 18.95
CA GLY A 110 12.44 12.09 17.52
C GLY A 110 11.37 11.21 16.88
N VAL A 111 10.22 10.92 17.48
CA VAL A 111 9.02 10.58 16.69
C VAL A 111 8.33 11.89 16.26
N ILE A 112 7.77 11.94 15.05
CA ILE A 112 6.97 13.07 14.56
C ILE A 112 5.78 13.28 15.52
N PRO A 113 5.51 14.52 15.96
CA PRO A 113 4.44 14.80 16.90
C PRO A 113 3.06 14.55 16.28
N GLY A 114 2.04 14.48 17.13
CA GLY A 114 0.66 14.24 16.71
C GLY A 114 0.31 12.77 16.49
N ARG A 115 1.02 11.83 17.14
CA ARG A 115 0.72 10.39 17.12
C ARG A 115 0.40 9.86 15.71
N PRO A 116 1.37 9.88 14.77
CA PRO A 116 1.16 9.35 13.44
C PRO A 116 0.83 7.86 13.50
N THR A 117 -0.23 7.46 12.79
CA THR A 117 -0.62 6.05 12.64
C THR A 117 -0.96 5.79 11.18
N TRP A 118 -0.32 4.78 10.59
CA TRP A 118 -0.67 4.33 9.24
C TRP A 118 -2.14 3.93 9.23
N GLN A 119 -2.87 4.45 8.25
CA GLN A 119 -4.32 4.28 8.18
C GLN A 119 -4.78 3.83 6.78
N GLN A 120 -4.08 4.14 5.69
CA GLN A 120 -4.49 3.61 4.38
C GLN A 120 -3.37 3.31 3.40
N THR A 121 -3.68 2.41 2.47
CA THR A 121 -2.94 2.15 1.24
C THR A 121 -3.86 2.44 0.06
N MET A 122 -3.46 3.33 -0.84
CA MET A 122 -4.31 3.75 -1.94
C MET A 122 -3.92 3.07 -3.26
N LEU A 123 -4.90 2.41 -3.88
CA LEU A 123 -4.83 1.88 -5.24
C LEU A 123 -5.90 2.54 -6.12
N ARG A 124 -5.51 2.95 -7.32
CA ARG A 124 -6.49 3.33 -8.35
C ARG A 124 -7.09 2.09 -8.99
N ILE A 125 -8.41 2.06 -9.08
CA ILE A 125 -9.18 0.95 -9.68
C ILE A 125 -10.08 1.46 -10.81
N ALA A 126 -10.28 0.62 -11.83
CA ALA A 126 -11.11 1.00 -12.96
C ALA A 126 -12.60 0.82 -12.66
N ASP A 127 -12.97 -0.22 -11.92
CA ASP A 127 -14.37 -0.61 -11.75
C ASP A 127 -14.64 -1.08 -10.31
N PRO A 128 -15.27 -0.24 -9.46
CA PRO A 128 -15.59 -0.62 -8.09
C PRO A 128 -16.57 -1.79 -8.02
N ALA A 129 -17.41 -2.00 -9.03
CA ALA A 129 -18.34 -3.13 -9.06
C ALA A 129 -17.64 -4.49 -9.25
N LYS A 130 -16.37 -4.50 -9.64
CA LYS A 130 -15.53 -5.70 -9.70
C LYS A 130 -14.53 -5.78 -8.55
N SER A 131 -13.95 -4.64 -8.18
CA SER A 131 -12.91 -4.56 -7.17
C SER A 131 -13.44 -4.86 -5.76
N ILE A 132 -14.60 -4.28 -5.40
CA ILE A 132 -15.16 -4.47 -4.06
C ILE A 132 -15.51 -5.95 -3.81
N PRO A 133 -16.26 -6.65 -4.68
CA PRO A 133 -16.52 -8.08 -4.47
C PRO A 133 -15.26 -8.95 -4.41
N PHE A 134 -14.22 -8.58 -5.15
CA PHE A 134 -12.94 -9.28 -5.10
C PHE A 134 -12.29 -9.18 -3.71
N TYR A 135 -12.23 -7.99 -3.14
CA TYR A 135 -11.66 -7.79 -1.80
C TYR A 135 -12.56 -8.32 -0.67
N GLU A 136 -13.88 -8.34 -0.87
CA GLU A 136 -14.81 -9.03 0.03
C GLU A 136 -14.55 -10.54 0.09
N MET A 137 -14.21 -11.20 -1.04
CA MET A 137 -13.79 -12.61 -1.03
C MET A 137 -12.51 -12.86 -0.23
N LEU A 138 -11.68 -11.84 -0.06
CA LEU A 138 -10.46 -11.86 0.74
C LEU A 138 -10.70 -11.33 2.18
N GLY A 139 -11.96 -11.31 2.63
CA GLY A 139 -12.32 -11.02 4.02
C GLY A 139 -12.37 -9.54 4.38
N MET A 140 -12.27 -8.62 3.41
CA MET A 140 -12.41 -7.19 3.67
C MET A 140 -13.87 -6.74 3.68
N THR A 141 -14.18 -5.76 4.53
CA THR A 141 -15.48 -5.09 4.63
C THR A 141 -15.36 -3.68 4.07
N LEU A 142 -16.30 -3.25 3.23
CA LEU A 142 -16.44 -1.85 2.83
C LEU A 142 -16.91 -1.01 4.03
N ILE A 143 -16.00 -0.20 4.59
CA ILE A 143 -16.24 0.61 5.78
C ILE A 143 -16.51 2.08 5.50
N ASP A 144 -16.28 2.55 4.27
CA ASP A 144 -16.73 3.89 3.89
C ASP A 144 -16.70 4.10 2.37
N LYS A 145 -17.43 5.11 1.92
CA LYS A 145 -17.42 5.60 0.55
C LYS A 145 -17.54 7.12 0.55
N ILE A 146 -16.57 7.82 -0.03
CA ILE A 146 -16.59 9.28 -0.13
C ILE A 146 -16.67 9.69 -1.60
N ASN A 147 -17.69 10.47 -1.95
CA ASN A 147 -17.99 10.83 -3.33
C ASN A 147 -17.56 12.27 -3.63
N PHE A 148 -16.78 12.47 -4.68
CA PHE A 148 -16.31 13.78 -5.12
C PHE A 148 -16.72 14.05 -6.58
N PRO A 149 -18.04 14.20 -6.86
CA PRO A 149 -18.52 14.38 -8.23
C PRO A 149 -18.00 15.64 -8.91
N GLN A 150 -17.66 16.68 -8.15
CA GLN A 150 -17.03 17.90 -8.65
C GLN A 150 -15.59 17.70 -9.14
N PHE A 151 -14.96 16.58 -8.77
CA PHE A 151 -13.60 16.21 -9.18
C PHE A 151 -13.55 14.90 -9.98
N ASP A 152 -14.71 14.38 -10.39
CA ASP A 152 -14.85 13.15 -11.18
C ASP A 152 -14.20 11.90 -10.55
N PHE A 153 -14.27 11.76 -9.23
CA PHE A 153 -13.82 10.53 -8.56
C PHE A 153 -14.63 10.16 -7.32
N CYS A 154 -14.48 8.90 -6.90
CA CYS A 154 -15.02 8.38 -5.64
C CYS A 154 -13.98 7.48 -4.95
N LEU A 155 -13.94 7.55 -3.63
CA LEU A 155 -13.09 6.73 -2.77
C LEU A 155 -13.93 5.65 -2.09
N TYR A 156 -13.37 4.46 -1.96
CA TYR A 156 -13.96 3.33 -1.24
C TYR A 156 -12.92 2.79 -0.26
N PHE A 157 -13.26 2.70 1.01
CA PHE A 157 -12.33 2.24 2.04
C PHE A 157 -12.73 0.85 2.52
N MET A 158 -11.80 -0.10 2.43
CA MET A 158 -12.04 -1.48 2.82
C MET A 158 -11.02 -1.94 3.85
N THR A 159 -11.43 -2.69 4.87
CA THR A 159 -10.48 -3.24 5.87
C THR A 159 -10.93 -4.62 6.32
N THR A 160 -10.01 -5.42 6.86
CA THR A 160 -10.38 -6.65 7.57
C THR A 160 -10.71 -6.31 9.02
N LEU A 161 -11.89 -6.73 9.47
CA LEU A 161 -12.37 -6.52 10.84
C LEU A 161 -12.00 -7.72 11.71
N SER A 162 -11.73 -7.49 13.00
CA SER A 162 -11.39 -8.59 13.91
C SER A 162 -12.56 -9.57 14.03
N ASP A 163 -12.29 -10.84 14.32
CA ASP A 163 -13.36 -11.83 14.50
C ASP A 163 -14.40 -11.36 15.54
N GLY A 164 -15.68 -11.45 15.17
CA GLY A 164 -16.80 -10.99 15.99
C GLY A 164 -17.03 -9.47 16.02
N GLU A 165 -16.18 -8.66 15.39
CA GLU A 165 -16.42 -7.22 15.22
C GLU A 165 -17.56 -7.00 14.21
N ALA A 166 -18.68 -6.48 14.69
CA ALA A 166 -19.80 -6.12 13.84
C ALA A 166 -19.64 -4.68 13.34
N TYR A 167 -19.46 -4.51 12.03
CA TYR A 167 -19.57 -3.21 11.38
C TYR A 167 -21.00 -3.01 10.88
N THR A 168 -21.69 -2.02 11.45
CA THR A 168 -23.13 -1.78 11.23
C THR A 168 -23.43 -0.42 10.61
N LEU A 169 -22.39 0.38 10.34
CA LEU A 169 -22.54 1.70 9.74
C LEU A 169 -22.80 1.56 8.24
N THR A 170 -23.42 2.58 7.66
CA THR A 170 -23.70 2.61 6.22
C THR A 170 -22.60 3.41 5.52
N PRO A 171 -21.85 2.83 4.58
CA PRO A 171 -20.81 3.57 3.86
C PRO A 171 -21.35 4.85 3.20
N GLY A 172 -20.62 5.96 3.36
CA GLY A 172 -21.03 7.28 2.86
C GLY A 172 -21.95 8.09 3.78
N THR A 173 -22.20 7.63 5.01
CA THR A 173 -22.79 8.48 6.05
C THR A 173 -21.70 9.14 6.89
N GLN A 174 -22.06 10.21 7.62
CA GLN A 174 -21.13 10.90 8.50
C GLN A 174 -20.54 9.96 9.56
N GLU A 175 -21.32 9.02 10.08
CA GLU A 175 -20.83 8.06 11.06
C GLU A 175 -19.75 7.13 10.47
N ALA A 176 -19.88 6.75 9.20
CA ALA A 176 -18.86 5.97 8.51
C ALA A 176 -17.57 6.79 8.28
N HIS A 177 -17.70 8.07 7.92
CA HIS A 177 -16.56 9.01 7.82
C HIS A 177 -15.86 9.16 9.17
N ASP A 178 -16.61 9.37 10.25
CA ASP A 178 -16.07 9.52 11.60
C ASP A 178 -15.34 8.25 12.06
N TYR A 179 -15.90 7.07 11.74
CA TYR A 179 -15.22 5.79 11.98
C TYR A 179 -13.92 5.68 11.19
N LEU A 180 -13.94 5.93 9.88
CA LEU A 180 -12.75 5.85 9.02
C LEU A 180 -11.60 6.72 9.53
N TRP A 181 -11.88 7.95 9.94
CA TRP A 181 -10.85 8.90 10.37
C TRP A 181 -10.45 8.77 11.84
N SER A 182 -11.01 7.80 12.56
CA SER A 182 -10.66 7.48 13.94
C SER A 182 -10.25 6.02 14.15
N MET A 183 -10.37 5.16 13.12
CA MET A 183 -10.06 3.73 13.22
C MET A 183 -8.61 3.46 13.65
N GLU A 184 -8.43 2.37 14.38
CA GLU A 184 -7.11 1.86 14.77
C GLU A 184 -6.58 0.79 13.81
N GLY A 185 -7.28 0.50 12.71
CA GLY A 185 -6.83 -0.39 11.65
C GLY A 185 -6.13 0.32 10.48
N VAL A 186 -5.90 -0.42 9.39
CA VAL A 186 -5.42 0.11 8.11
C VAL A 186 -6.37 -0.31 7.01
N ALA A 187 -6.89 0.66 6.25
CA ALA A 187 -7.76 0.45 5.11
C ALA A 187 -6.97 0.29 3.80
N LEU A 188 -7.52 -0.48 2.89
CA LEU A 188 -7.28 -0.37 1.47
C LEU A 188 -8.22 0.71 0.92
N GLU A 189 -7.65 1.83 0.49
CA GLU A 189 -8.37 2.88 -0.22
C GLU A 189 -8.37 2.56 -1.72
N LEU A 190 -9.55 2.42 -2.29
CA LEU A 190 -9.75 2.25 -3.71
C LEU A 190 -10.27 3.54 -4.31
N THR A 191 -9.49 4.14 -5.20
CA THR A 191 -9.86 5.38 -5.88
C THR A 191 -10.33 5.10 -7.29
N HIS A 192 -11.60 5.41 -7.54
CA HIS A 192 -12.24 5.25 -8.84
C HIS A 192 -12.42 6.61 -9.50
N ASN A 193 -11.73 6.85 -10.63
CA ASN A 193 -12.00 8.01 -11.48
C ASN A 193 -13.17 7.68 -12.43
N PHE A 194 -14.15 8.56 -12.52
CA PHE A 194 -15.38 8.30 -13.26
C PHE A 194 -15.14 8.05 -14.74
N GLY A 195 -15.86 7.06 -15.28
CA GLY A 195 -15.75 6.64 -16.67
C GLY A 195 -14.64 5.63 -16.94
N THR A 196 -13.73 5.36 -16.00
CA THR A 196 -12.70 4.32 -16.16
C THR A 196 -13.27 2.90 -16.16
N GLU A 197 -14.48 2.71 -15.64
CA GLU A 197 -15.23 1.44 -15.67
C GLU A 197 -15.72 1.12 -17.09
N LYS A 198 -15.91 2.16 -17.92
CA LYS A 198 -16.35 2.08 -19.30
C LYS A 198 -15.12 1.83 -20.19
N ARG A 199 -14.58 0.60 -20.11
CA ARG A 199 -13.45 0.13 -20.94
C ARG A 199 -13.67 0.32 -22.45
N LEU A 200 -14.92 0.52 -22.88
CA LEU A 200 -15.35 1.00 -24.20
C LEU A 200 -16.52 1.98 -23.96
N PRO A 201 -16.48 3.25 -24.42
CA PRO A 201 -15.83 3.73 -25.63
C PRO A 201 -14.70 4.75 -25.36
N ASN A 202 -13.95 4.63 -24.26
CA ASN A 202 -12.77 5.48 -24.05
C ASN A 202 -11.50 4.78 -24.59
N PRO A 203 -11.13 4.94 -25.89
CA PRO A 203 -9.92 4.32 -26.45
C PRO A 203 -8.62 4.83 -25.81
N GLU A 204 -8.68 5.89 -24.99
CA GLU A 204 -7.51 6.49 -24.36
C GLU A 204 -7.16 5.81 -23.03
N PHE A 205 -8.14 5.26 -22.29
CA PHE A 205 -7.88 4.57 -21.03
C PHE A 205 -7.63 3.07 -21.25
N LYS A 206 -6.38 2.64 -21.06
CA LYS A 206 -5.93 1.24 -21.25
C LYS A 206 -5.90 0.42 -19.96
N GLY A 207 -6.34 0.99 -18.84
CA GLY A 207 -6.16 0.44 -17.49
C GLY A 207 -5.08 1.19 -16.70
N TYR A 208 -5.04 0.95 -15.39
CA TYR A 208 -3.99 1.47 -14.52
C TYR A 208 -2.71 0.65 -14.63
N HIS A 209 -1.59 1.29 -14.30
CA HIS A 209 -0.29 0.65 -14.25
C HIS A 209 -0.09 -0.01 -12.88
N THR A 210 -0.13 -1.34 -12.85
CA THR A 210 -0.24 -2.10 -11.60
C THR A 210 1.10 -2.43 -10.92
N GLY A 211 2.19 -1.86 -11.44
CA GLY A 211 3.55 -2.06 -10.93
C GLY A 211 4.26 -3.30 -11.51
N ASN A 212 5.34 -3.71 -10.84
CA ASN A 212 6.17 -4.88 -11.17
C ASN A 212 6.80 -4.92 -12.58
N GLN A 213 6.84 -3.80 -13.31
CA GLN A 213 7.71 -3.63 -14.46
C GLN A 213 9.09 -3.09 -14.01
N GLU A 214 10.01 -2.93 -14.96
CA GLU A 214 11.36 -2.44 -14.66
C GLU A 214 11.30 -1.08 -13.92
N LYS A 215 12.01 -1.03 -12.79
CA LYS A 215 12.09 0.10 -11.84
C LYS A 215 10.79 0.48 -11.14
N ASP A 216 9.70 -0.26 -11.28
CA ASP A 216 8.49 0.03 -10.49
C ASP A 216 8.74 -0.16 -9.01
N GLY A 217 8.27 0.83 -8.25
CA GLY A 217 8.36 0.86 -6.81
C GLY A 217 7.34 -0.07 -6.14
N PHE A 218 6.06 0.13 -6.43
CA PHE A 218 4.99 -0.70 -5.86
C PHE A 218 5.15 -2.17 -6.27
N GLY A 219 5.07 -3.05 -5.28
CA GLY A 219 5.12 -4.50 -5.46
C GLY A 219 3.74 -5.12 -5.43
N HIS A 220 3.13 -5.17 -4.26
CA HIS A 220 1.88 -5.87 -4.05
C HIS A 220 1.22 -5.43 -2.74
N ILE A 221 -0.04 -5.85 -2.57
CA ILE A 221 -0.65 -6.00 -1.24
C ILE A 221 -0.73 -7.50 -0.91
N ALA A 222 -0.88 -7.84 0.36
CA ALA A 222 -1.00 -9.23 0.78
C ALA A 222 -2.17 -9.47 1.72
N VAL A 223 -2.71 -10.68 1.68
CA VAL A 223 -3.57 -11.22 2.74
C VAL A 223 -2.96 -12.50 3.31
N SER A 224 -3.07 -12.65 4.62
CA SER A 224 -2.61 -13.84 5.32
C SER A 224 -3.77 -14.82 5.53
N CYS A 225 -3.51 -16.12 5.39
CA CYS A 225 -4.45 -17.20 5.70
C CYS A 225 -3.73 -18.41 6.33
N ASP A 226 -4.48 -19.39 6.83
CA ASP A 226 -3.89 -20.59 7.47
C ASP A 226 -3.44 -21.65 6.45
N ASP A 227 -4.20 -21.79 5.35
CA ASP A 227 -3.95 -22.75 4.28
C ASP A 227 -4.03 -22.06 2.91
N VAL A 228 -2.85 -21.75 2.36
CA VAL A 228 -2.72 -21.08 1.06
C VAL A 228 -3.26 -21.93 -0.08
N TYR A 229 -3.13 -23.26 -0.03
CA TYR A 229 -3.59 -24.13 -1.11
C TYR A 229 -5.11 -24.17 -1.15
N ALA A 230 -5.76 -24.39 0.00
CA ALA A 230 -7.21 -24.37 0.10
C ALA A 230 -7.80 -22.99 -0.26
N ALA A 231 -7.16 -21.91 0.19
CA ALA A 231 -7.51 -20.54 -0.18
C ALA A 231 -7.44 -20.32 -1.69
N CYS A 232 -6.33 -20.71 -2.34
CA CYS A 232 -6.16 -20.56 -3.77
C CYS A 232 -7.16 -21.40 -4.58
N ASP A 233 -7.45 -22.63 -4.15
CA ASP A 233 -8.48 -23.47 -4.79
C ASP A 233 -9.87 -22.84 -4.72
N LYS A 234 -10.23 -22.21 -3.59
CA LYS A 234 -11.50 -21.48 -3.43
C LYS A 234 -11.55 -20.26 -4.35
N LEU A 235 -10.48 -19.47 -4.39
CA LEU A 235 -10.37 -18.28 -5.24
C LEU A 235 -10.43 -18.63 -6.74
N GLU A 236 -9.73 -19.69 -7.16
CA GLU A 236 -9.77 -20.17 -8.55
C GLU A 236 -11.19 -20.61 -8.96
N LYS A 237 -11.90 -21.33 -8.08
CA LYS A 237 -13.31 -21.70 -8.31
C LYS A 237 -14.23 -20.49 -8.40
N ALA A 238 -13.88 -19.38 -7.75
CA ALA A 238 -14.56 -18.10 -7.85
C ALA A 238 -14.15 -17.27 -9.09
N GLY A 239 -13.26 -17.80 -9.94
CA GLY A 239 -12.81 -17.17 -11.18
C GLY A 239 -11.62 -16.23 -11.04
N VAL A 240 -10.96 -16.21 -9.88
CA VAL A 240 -9.72 -15.45 -9.68
C VAL A 240 -8.59 -16.07 -10.48
N THR A 241 -7.80 -15.23 -11.17
CA THR A 241 -6.63 -15.67 -11.93
C THR A 241 -5.35 -15.40 -11.13
N PHE A 242 -4.28 -16.13 -11.45
CA PHE A 242 -3.03 -16.08 -10.69
C PHE A 242 -1.85 -15.72 -11.58
N LYS A 243 -0.98 -14.84 -11.08
CA LYS A 243 0.37 -14.64 -11.60
C LYS A 243 1.25 -15.86 -11.34
N LYS A 244 1.04 -16.49 -10.18
CA LYS A 244 1.76 -17.64 -9.64
C LYS A 244 0.87 -18.37 -8.64
N LYS A 245 0.74 -19.69 -8.79
CA LYS A 245 0.07 -20.60 -7.85
C LYS A 245 1.01 -21.09 -6.74
N PRO A 246 0.49 -21.67 -5.64
CA PRO A 246 1.33 -22.05 -4.49
C PRO A 246 2.30 -23.20 -4.75
N ASP A 247 2.08 -24.01 -5.77
CA ASP A 247 2.92 -25.12 -6.21
C ASP A 247 3.90 -24.75 -7.36
N GLU A 248 3.77 -23.55 -7.92
CA GLU A 248 4.58 -23.07 -9.04
C GLU A 248 5.88 -22.36 -8.61
N GLY A 249 6.89 -22.39 -9.47
CA GLY A 249 8.16 -21.68 -9.26
C GLY A 249 9.08 -22.32 -8.21
N ARG A 250 10.13 -21.58 -7.84
CA ARG A 250 11.13 -22.04 -6.84
C ARG A 250 10.62 -21.94 -5.41
N MET A 251 9.86 -20.89 -5.11
CA MET A 251 9.30 -20.63 -3.78
C MET A 251 7.87 -21.16 -3.70
N LYS A 252 7.68 -22.28 -2.99
CA LYS A 252 6.37 -22.91 -2.79
C LYS A 252 5.71 -22.41 -1.50
N GLY A 253 4.38 -22.57 -1.42
CA GLY A 253 3.62 -22.24 -0.21
C GLY A 253 3.14 -20.79 -0.11
N LEU A 254 3.25 -20.02 -1.19
CA LEU A 254 2.63 -18.69 -1.37
C LEU A 254 2.14 -18.54 -2.81
N ALA A 255 1.13 -17.71 -3.03
CA ALA A 255 0.58 -17.43 -4.35
C ALA A 255 0.47 -15.92 -4.60
N PHE A 256 0.37 -15.54 -5.87
CA PHE A 256 0.04 -14.17 -6.27
C PHE A 256 -1.21 -14.20 -7.16
N ALA A 257 -2.33 -13.75 -6.61
CA ALA A 257 -3.58 -13.56 -7.33
C ALA A 257 -3.58 -12.22 -8.08
N TYR A 258 -4.33 -12.14 -9.18
CA TYR A 258 -4.70 -10.89 -9.82
C TYR A 258 -6.07 -10.45 -9.33
N ASP A 259 -6.09 -9.40 -8.52
CA ASP A 259 -6.56 -8.11 -9.01
C ASP A 259 -7.55 -8.00 -10.20
N PRO A 260 -8.78 -7.44 -10.11
CA PRO A 260 -9.56 -7.09 -11.31
C PRO A 260 -8.91 -6.05 -12.26
N ASP A 261 -8.00 -5.23 -11.75
CA ASP A 261 -7.18 -4.29 -12.51
C ASP A 261 -5.80 -4.90 -12.88
N GLY A 262 -5.40 -5.98 -12.22
CA GLY A 262 -4.17 -6.72 -12.45
C GLY A 262 -3.06 -6.45 -11.41
N TYR A 263 -3.38 -5.80 -10.28
CA TYR A 263 -2.47 -5.73 -9.14
C TYR A 263 -2.22 -7.11 -8.57
N TRP A 264 -1.01 -7.32 -8.06
CA TRP A 264 -0.66 -8.57 -7.41
C TRP A 264 -1.16 -8.53 -5.97
N VAL A 265 -1.89 -9.58 -5.60
CA VAL A 265 -2.30 -9.82 -4.21
C VAL A 265 -1.62 -11.09 -3.75
N GLU A 266 -0.65 -10.97 -2.85
CA GLU A 266 0.01 -12.13 -2.27
C GLU A 266 -0.93 -12.85 -1.29
N ILE A 267 -1.05 -14.16 -1.46
CA ILE A 267 -1.72 -15.04 -0.50
C ILE A 267 -0.61 -15.80 0.25
N VAL A 268 -0.42 -15.42 1.51
CA VAL A 268 0.69 -15.91 2.33
C VAL A 268 0.18 -16.63 3.57
N ARG A 269 0.95 -17.63 4.02
CA ARG A 269 0.60 -18.39 5.22
C ARG A 269 0.92 -17.59 6.48
N ARG A 270 0.02 -17.61 7.47
CA ARG A 270 0.34 -17.17 8.84
C ARG A 270 1.47 -18.00 9.47
N GLY A 271 2.01 -17.50 10.58
CA GLY A 271 2.93 -18.28 11.41
C GLY A 271 2.22 -19.46 12.06
N GLU A 272 2.99 -20.44 12.54
CA GLU A 272 2.44 -21.67 13.13
C GLU A 272 1.67 -21.43 14.44
N SER A 273 2.01 -20.38 15.17
CA SER A 273 1.38 -20.00 16.44
C SER A 273 0.15 -19.10 16.28
N GLY A 274 -0.15 -18.66 15.06
CA GLY A 274 -1.27 -17.78 14.75
C GLY A 274 -2.62 -18.39 15.12
N LYS A 275 -3.44 -17.63 15.86
CA LYS A 275 -4.82 -17.98 16.20
C LYS A 275 -5.79 -16.88 15.76
N ILE A 276 -5.65 -16.43 14.52
CA ILE A 276 -6.56 -15.46 13.91
C ILE A 276 -7.75 -16.25 13.34
N PRO A 277 -8.98 -16.09 13.86
CA PRO A 277 -10.12 -16.88 13.41
C PRO A 277 -10.57 -16.55 11.98
N ASN A 278 -10.27 -15.33 11.50
CA ASN A 278 -10.59 -14.90 10.15
C ASN A 278 -9.92 -15.81 9.11
N GLU A 279 -10.64 -16.15 8.04
CA GLU A 279 -10.07 -16.88 6.91
C GLU A 279 -8.91 -16.10 6.28
N PHE A 280 -9.09 -14.79 6.12
CA PHE A 280 -8.09 -13.86 5.62
C PHE A 280 -7.98 -12.63 6.52
N ASN A 281 -6.80 -12.03 6.60
CA ASN A 281 -6.60 -10.68 7.15
C ASN A 281 -5.65 -9.88 6.25
N PHE A 282 -5.89 -8.57 6.10
CA PHE A 282 -5.00 -7.69 5.34
C PHE A 282 -3.64 -7.62 6.04
N SER A 283 -2.59 -8.07 5.36
CA SER A 283 -1.33 -8.35 6.04
C SER A 283 -0.16 -7.52 5.57
N GLN A 284 -0.12 -7.07 4.31
CA GLN A 284 1.04 -6.33 3.82
C GLN A 284 0.71 -5.30 2.75
N THR A 285 1.51 -4.24 2.71
CA THR A 285 1.73 -3.41 1.52
C THR A 285 3.21 -3.40 1.23
N MET A 286 3.61 -3.78 0.02
CA MET A 286 5.01 -3.91 -0.37
C MET A 286 5.45 -2.77 -1.29
N LEU A 287 6.50 -2.07 -0.88
CA LEU A 287 7.17 -1.02 -1.64
C LEU A 287 8.65 -1.37 -1.82
N ARG A 288 9.18 -1.17 -3.03
CA ARG A 288 10.63 -1.23 -3.25
C ARG A 288 11.27 0.09 -2.85
N VAL A 289 12.40 0.02 -2.17
CA VAL A 289 13.17 1.17 -1.67
C VAL A 289 14.61 1.09 -2.11
N LYS A 290 15.19 2.25 -2.39
CA LYS A 290 16.56 2.39 -2.86
C LYS A 290 17.58 2.17 -1.75
N ASP A 291 17.34 2.75 -0.58
CA ASP A 291 18.24 2.70 0.59
C ASP A 291 17.41 2.42 1.86
N PRO A 292 17.39 1.17 2.34
CA PRO A 292 16.53 0.79 3.46
C PRO A 292 16.91 1.51 4.76
N LYS A 293 18.16 1.97 4.92
CA LYS A 293 18.54 2.72 6.12
C LYS A 293 17.78 4.04 6.22
N LYS A 294 17.56 4.71 5.09
CA LYS A 294 16.79 5.97 5.04
C LYS A 294 15.30 5.69 5.21
N SER A 295 14.76 4.73 4.47
CA SER A 295 13.32 4.44 4.46
C SER A 295 12.87 3.87 5.82
N VAL A 296 13.58 2.91 6.40
CA VAL A 296 13.30 2.40 7.76
C VAL A 296 13.41 3.52 8.80
N ALA A 297 14.42 4.38 8.72
CA ALA A 297 14.54 5.51 9.64
C ALA A 297 13.36 6.48 9.53
N PHE A 298 12.95 6.83 8.30
CA PHE A 298 11.81 7.70 8.04
C PHE A 298 10.51 7.13 8.63
N TYR A 299 10.17 5.88 8.35
CA TYR A 299 8.94 5.28 8.85
C TYR A 299 8.95 5.09 10.37
N LYS A 300 10.12 4.88 10.99
CA LYS A 300 10.26 4.95 12.46
C LYS A 300 9.93 6.34 13.01
N LYS A 301 10.28 7.42 12.30
CA LYS A 301 9.87 8.80 12.66
C LYS A 301 8.36 8.99 12.56
N LEU A 302 7.69 8.28 11.65
CA LEU A 302 6.21 8.21 11.57
C LEU A 302 5.59 7.19 12.54
N GLY A 303 6.33 6.74 13.56
CA GLY A 303 5.78 5.86 14.59
C GLY A 303 5.64 4.40 14.15
N MET A 304 6.30 3.95 13.10
CA MET A 304 6.34 2.52 12.77
C MET A 304 7.48 1.81 13.52
N LYS A 305 7.29 0.51 13.77
CA LYS A 305 8.22 -0.39 14.45
C LYS A 305 8.73 -1.44 13.47
N LEU A 306 10.05 -1.64 13.39
CA LEU A 306 10.64 -2.70 12.58
C LEU A 306 10.38 -4.04 13.26
N MET A 307 9.48 -4.83 12.71
CA MET A 307 9.05 -6.11 13.27
C MET A 307 9.97 -7.24 12.87
N THR A 308 10.46 -7.25 11.63
CA THR A 308 11.41 -8.25 11.18
C THR A 308 12.19 -7.76 9.97
N GLU A 309 13.42 -8.25 9.82
CA GLU A 309 14.22 -8.08 8.61
C GLU A 309 14.79 -9.41 8.13
N ARG A 310 14.94 -9.54 6.80
CA ARG A 310 15.44 -10.76 6.15
C ARG A 310 16.41 -10.39 5.05
N HIS A 311 17.59 -11.01 5.08
CA HIS A 311 18.66 -10.78 4.12
C HIS A 311 18.88 -12.02 3.25
N PHE A 312 18.84 -11.82 1.94
CA PHE A 312 19.13 -12.81 0.92
C PHE A 312 20.37 -12.38 0.12
N ASP A 313 20.78 -13.20 -0.85
CA ASP A 313 22.01 -12.98 -1.61
C ASP A 313 21.98 -11.68 -2.45
N ASP A 314 20.81 -11.30 -2.99
CA ASP A 314 20.62 -10.19 -3.93
C ASP A 314 19.60 -9.13 -3.48
N PHE A 315 18.87 -9.38 -2.38
CA PHE A 315 17.89 -8.44 -1.84
C PHE A 315 17.71 -8.59 -0.33
N SER A 316 17.00 -7.64 0.28
CA SER A 316 16.59 -7.68 1.68
C SER A 316 15.18 -7.14 1.87
N LEU A 317 14.50 -7.65 2.88
CA LEU A 317 13.13 -7.30 3.23
C LEU A 317 13.09 -6.73 4.64
N TYR A 318 12.31 -5.67 4.85
CA TYR A 318 12.11 -5.02 6.14
C TYR A 318 10.62 -4.82 6.36
N PHE A 319 10.07 -5.37 7.43
CA PHE A 319 8.63 -5.34 7.70
C PHE A 319 8.35 -4.43 8.88
N LEU A 320 7.61 -3.35 8.65
CA LEU A 320 7.28 -2.37 9.67
C LEU A 320 5.79 -2.38 10.01
N ALA A 321 5.44 -2.43 11.29
CA ALA A 321 4.07 -2.28 11.76
C ALA A 321 3.87 -0.89 12.38
N SER A 322 2.69 -0.31 12.21
CA SER A 322 2.35 0.97 12.82
C SER A 322 1.97 0.79 14.31
N ASN A 323 2.09 1.84 15.13
CA ASN A 323 1.79 1.81 16.57
C ASN A 323 0.36 1.39 16.93
N ASN A 324 -0.59 1.54 15.99
CA ASN A 324 -1.96 1.06 16.14
C ASN A 324 -2.11 -0.45 15.88
N VAL A 325 -1.09 -1.08 15.28
CA VAL A 325 -1.04 -2.53 15.03
C VAL A 325 -0.23 -3.25 16.11
N VAL A 326 0.85 -2.64 16.62
CA VAL A 326 1.77 -3.23 17.61
C VAL A 326 2.16 -2.25 18.71
N GLY A 327 2.39 -2.77 19.92
CA GLY A 327 2.89 -1.97 21.04
C GLY A 327 4.41 -1.74 21.00
N GLU A 328 5.18 -2.82 20.78
CA GLU A 328 6.65 -2.79 20.84
C GLU A 328 7.28 -3.53 19.66
N ALA A 329 8.50 -3.12 19.29
CA ALA A 329 9.34 -3.87 18.35
C ALA A 329 10.02 -5.03 19.08
N PRO A 330 10.32 -6.15 18.41
CA PRO A 330 11.18 -7.18 19.00
C PRO A 330 12.58 -6.64 19.26
N GLU A 331 13.25 -7.21 20.27
CA GLU A 331 14.64 -6.85 20.61
C GLU A 331 15.61 -7.14 19.46
N ASP A 332 15.39 -8.26 18.76
CA ASP A 332 16.16 -8.67 17.58
C ASP A 332 15.22 -8.94 16.39
N PRO A 333 15.12 -8.00 15.42
CA PRO A 333 14.29 -8.17 14.23
C PRO A 333 14.82 -9.22 13.24
N THR A 334 16.05 -9.71 13.41
CA THR A 334 16.61 -10.77 12.54
C THR A 334 16.20 -12.17 12.99
N SER A 335 15.71 -12.31 14.22
CA SER A 335 15.37 -13.60 14.82
C SER A 335 14.18 -14.29 14.13
N ASP A 336 14.09 -15.62 14.27
CA ASP A 336 12.94 -16.39 13.80
C ASP A 336 11.66 -16.05 14.58
N ASP A 337 11.78 -15.76 15.87
CA ASP A 337 10.67 -15.33 16.73
C ASP A 337 10.06 -14.00 16.27
N ALA A 338 10.90 -13.05 15.84
CA ALA A 338 10.45 -11.79 15.26
C ALA A 338 9.64 -12.00 13.98
N THR A 339 10.04 -12.95 13.11
CA THR A 339 9.25 -13.28 11.92
C THR A 339 7.97 -14.03 12.23
N GLU A 340 8.03 -14.98 13.15
CA GLU A 340 6.83 -15.69 13.59
C GLU A 340 5.81 -14.69 14.17
N THR A 341 6.27 -13.74 14.97
CA THR A 341 5.45 -12.64 15.50
C THR A 341 4.86 -11.78 14.37
N ALA A 342 5.69 -11.31 13.44
CA ALA A 342 5.24 -10.47 12.32
C ALA A 342 4.19 -11.17 11.43
N ARG A 343 4.35 -12.47 11.19
CA ARG A 343 3.42 -13.29 10.37
C ARG A 343 2.08 -13.55 11.05
N ASN A 344 2.00 -13.33 12.36
CA ASN A 344 0.79 -13.53 13.16
C ASN A 344 0.12 -12.21 13.58
N LEU A 345 0.58 -11.07 13.07
CA LEU A 345 -0.13 -9.81 13.23
C LEU A 345 -1.46 -9.82 12.48
N PHE A 346 -2.49 -9.29 13.13
CA PHE A 346 -3.80 -9.12 12.52
C PHE A 346 -3.82 -7.94 11.54
N GLY A 347 -3.28 -6.80 11.95
CA GLY A 347 -3.12 -5.63 11.09
C GLY A 347 -1.90 -5.75 10.17
N PRO A 348 -1.86 -4.97 9.08
CA PRO A 348 -0.82 -5.12 8.07
C PRO A 348 0.52 -4.52 8.50
N VAL A 349 1.57 -4.97 7.82
CA VAL A 349 2.91 -4.38 7.84
C VAL A 349 3.23 -3.70 6.50
N LEU A 350 4.05 -2.65 6.55
CA LEU A 350 4.72 -2.11 5.38
C LEU A 350 5.97 -2.95 5.11
N GLU A 351 5.98 -3.70 4.03
CA GLU A 351 7.14 -4.43 3.55
C GLU A 351 7.98 -3.52 2.64
N LEU A 352 9.22 -3.26 3.03
CA LEU A 352 10.19 -2.56 2.22
C LEU A 352 11.14 -3.58 1.60
N THR A 353 11.16 -3.66 0.28
CA THR A 353 12.07 -4.52 -0.49
C THR A 353 13.24 -3.71 -1.02
N HIS A 354 14.46 -4.07 -0.64
CA HIS A 354 15.69 -3.46 -1.11
C HIS A 354 16.45 -4.43 -2.00
N ASN A 355 16.67 -4.07 -3.27
CA ASN A 355 17.57 -4.82 -4.15
C ASN A 355 18.98 -4.30 -3.98
N HIS A 356 19.96 -5.16 -3.70
CA HIS A 356 21.30 -4.72 -3.32
C HIS A 356 22.00 -3.96 -4.45
N GLY A 357 22.71 -2.89 -4.07
CA GLY A 357 23.44 -2.01 -4.99
C GLY A 357 22.67 -0.76 -5.42
N THR A 358 21.33 -0.73 -5.30
CA THR A 358 20.54 0.46 -5.65
C THR A 358 20.89 1.66 -4.78
N GLU A 359 21.26 1.45 -3.53
CA GLU A 359 21.67 2.47 -2.56
C GLU A 359 22.96 3.19 -2.97
N HIS A 360 23.77 2.57 -3.82
CA HIS A 360 25.04 3.11 -4.31
C HIS A 360 24.93 3.73 -5.71
N ASP A 361 23.85 3.43 -6.43
CA ASP A 361 23.59 4.03 -7.73
C ASP A 361 22.92 5.40 -7.56
N LYS A 362 23.68 6.47 -7.79
CA LYS A 362 23.18 7.85 -7.70
C LYS A 362 22.07 8.18 -8.69
N ASP A 363 22.00 7.50 -9.82
CA ASP A 363 21.06 7.77 -10.93
C ASP A 363 19.84 6.83 -10.87
N PHE A 364 19.86 5.83 -9.97
CA PHE A 364 18.74 4.92 -9.74
C PHE A 364 17.61 5.60 -8.96
N GLN A 365 16.39 5.42 -9.43
CA GLN A 365 15.15 5.77 -8.74
C GLN A 365 14.05 4.79 -9.14
N HIS A 366 13.16 4.49 -8.20
CA HIS A 366 11.92 3.78 -8.48
C HIS A 366 10.85 4.71 -9.07
N PHE A 367 9.99 4.16 -9.92
CA PHE A 367 8.73 4.81 -10.27
C PHE A 367 7.71 4.55 -9.17
N VAL A 368 7.17 5.60 -8.57
CA VAL A 368 6.36 5.52 -7.35
C VAL A 368 4.85 5.42 -7.61
N GLY A 369 4.44 5.31 -8.89
CA GLY A 369 3.05 5.05 -9.26
C GLY A 369 2.21 6.30 -9.54
N ASN A 370 2.85 7.47 -9.62
CA ASN A 370 2.17 8.75 -9.91
C ASN A 370 2.71 9.46 -11.16
N GLU A 371 3.74 8.90 -11.77
CA GLU A 371 4.34 9.43 -12.99
C GLU A 371 3.38 9.27 -14.19
N PRO A 372 3.46 10.18 -15.18
CA PRO A 372 2.68 10.05 -16.41
C PRO A 372 2.86 8.67 -17.08
N GLY A 373 1.76 7.94 -17.25
CA GLY A 373 1.74 6.62 -17.85
C GLY A 373 2.04 5.47 -16.88
N ARG A 374 2.29 5.77 -15.60
CA ARG A 374 2.52 4.79 -14.54
C ARG A 374 1.54 4.92 -13.37
N GLN A 375 0.42 5.60 -13.59
CA GLN A 375 -0.59 5.79 -12.54
C GLN A 375 -1.24 4.47 -12.14
N GLY A 376 -1.14 4.13 -10.86
CA GLY A 376 -1.77 2.96 -10.26
C GLY A 376 -1.82 3.11 -8.74
N PHE A 377 -0.82 2.57 -8.04
CA PHE A 377 -0.58 2.90 -6.64
C PHE A 377 -0.48 4.42 -6.45
N GLY A 378 -1.21 4.97 -5.48
CA GLY A 378 -1.25 6.41 -5.23
C GLY A 378 -0.33 6.83 -4.10
N HIS A 379 -0.57 6.31 -2.90
CA HIS A 379 0.09 6.75 -1.68
C HIS A 379 -0.19 5.77 -0.54
N ILE A 380 0.48 5.99 0.58
CA ILE A 380 0.02 5.51 1.89
C ILE A 380 -0.33 6.72 2.78
N GLY A 381 -1.34 6.58 3.62
CA GLY A 381 -1.85 7.68 4.45
C GLY A 381 -1.67 7.45 5.94
N PHE A 382 -1.38 8.52 6.67
CA PHE A 382 -1.21 8.53 8.12
C PHE A 382 -2.17 9.53 8.75
N LEU A 383 -2.88 9.06 9.78
CA LEU A 383 -3.62 9.93 10.68
C LEU A 383 -2.67 10.57 11.69
N VAL A 384 -2.83 11.88 11.89
CA VAL A 384 -2.13 12.66 12.91
C VAL A 384 -3.10 13.54 13.68
N ASP A 385 -2.81 13.85 14.93
CA ASP A 385 -3.63 14.70 15.77
C ASP A 385 -3.51 16.20 15.34
N ASP A 386 -2.37 16.61 14.78
CA ASP A 386 -2.13 17.96 14.22
C ASP A 386 -1.30 17.91 12.93
N VAL A 387 -1.96 18.14 11.79
CA VAL A 387 -1.35 18.08 10.45
C VAL A 387 -0.21 19.09 10.30
N TYR A 388 -0.37 20.32 10.80
CA TYR A 388 0.63 21.37 10.60
C TYR A 388 1.88 21.07 11.41
N GLN A 389 1.70 20.67 12.68
CA GLN A 389 2.81 20.30 13.54
C GLN A 389 3.59 19.09 12.99
N SER A 390 2.88 18.07 12.50
CA SER A 390 3.54 16.91 11.87
C SER A 390 4.29 17.31 10.60
N CYS A 391 3.71 18.19 9.77
CA CYS A 391 4.37 18.67 8.55
C CYS A 391 5.63 19.49 8.85
N ASP A 392 5.62 20.33 9.89
CA ASP A 392 6.80 21.08 10.31
C ASP A 392 7.93 20.15 10.75
N ALA A 393 7.63 19.10 11.52
CA ALA A 393 8.62 18.09 11.90
C ALA A 393 9.17 17.32 10.70
N ILE A 394 8.32 16.96 9.72
CA ILE A 394 8.76 16.32 8.46
C ILE A 394 9.73 17.23 7.69
N ARG A 395 9.47 18.55 7.67
CA ARG A 395 10.34 19.54 7.04
C ARG A 395 11.68 19.68 7.77
N GLU A 396 11.68 19.68 9.10
CA GLU A 396 12.91 19.71 9.90
C GLU A 396 13.79 18.47 9.67
N LEU A 397 13.17 17.33 9.34
CA LEU A 397 13.88 16.12 8.92
C LEU A 397 14.43 16.21 7.47
N GLY A 398 14.12 17.28 6.74
CA GLY A 398 14.63 17.55 5.39
C GLY A 398 13.78 16.99 4.25
N TYR A 399 12.56 16.53 4.51
CA TYR A 399 11.68 15.98 3.49
C TYR A 399 10.79 17.06 2.86
N GLY A 400 10.52 16.92 1.57
CA GLY A 400 9.68 17.83 0.80
C GLY A 400 8.22 17.40 0.72
N PHE A 401 7.41 18.20 0.03
CA PHE A 401 5.99 17.97 -0.13
C PHE A 401 5.56 18.05 -1.60
N LYS A 402 4.67 17.14 -2.00
CA LYS A 402 3.89 17.24 -3.24
C LYS A 402 2.80 18.30 -3.10
N LYS A 403 2.23 18.41 -1.90
CA LYS A 403 1.20 19.38 -1.52
C LYS A 403 1.39 19.73 -0.04
N GLU A 404 1.51 21.01 0.24
CA GLU A 404 1.57 21.55 1.60
C GLU A 404 0.17 21.59 2.27
N PRO A 405 0.08 21.60 3.61
CA PRO A 405 -1.21 21.58 4.32
C PRO A 405 -2.11 22.79 4.04
N ASP A 406 -1.52 23.91 3.64
CA ASP A 406 -2.19 25.15 3.21
C ASP A 406 -2.27 25.32 1.69
N GLY A 407 -1.68 24.39 0.93
CA GLY A 407 -1.62 24.43 -0.52
C GLY A 407 -2.89 23.95 -1.21
N GLY A 408 -3.26 24.58 -2.33
CA GLY A 408 -4.44 24.21 -3.12
C GLY A 408 -5.76 24.71 -2.52
N SER A 409 -6.89 24.19 -3.01
CA SER A 409 -8.23 24.54 -2.52
C SER A 409 -8.58 23.84 -1.21
N MET A 410 -8.08 22.62 -1.01
CA MET A 410 -8.31 21.81 0.18
C MET A 410 -7.21 22.01 1.21
N LYS A 411 -7.56 22.54 2.38
CA LYS A 411 -6.63 22.83 3.49
C LYS A 411 -6.75 21.77 4.59
N GLY A 412 -5.73 21.65 5.43
CA GLY A 412 -5.73 20.70 6.55
C GLY A 412 -5.36 19.27 6.16
N LEU A 413 -4.73 19.11 4.99
CA LEU A 413 -4.23 17.85 4.44
C LEU A 413 -2.93 18.11 3.67
N ALA A 414 -1.92 17.26 3.83
CA ALA A 414 -0.67 17.35 3.09
C ALA A 414 -0.29 16.03 2.40
N PHE A 415 0.57 16.12 1.38
CA PHE A 415 1.25 14.98 0.79
C PHE A 415 2.76 15.22 0.89
N ALA A 416 3.41 14.57 1.85
CA ALA A 416 4.87 14.57 1.99
C ALA A 416 5.50 13.56 1.02
N TYR A 417 6.80 13.68 0.79
CA TYR A 417 7.60 12.65 0.13
C TYR A 417 8.36 11.83 1.18
N ASP A 418 8.36 10.52 1.02
CA ASP A 418 9.33 9.65 1.69
C ASP A 418 10.72 9.75 1.03
N PRO A 419 11.75 9.03 1.52
CA PRO A 419 13.10 9.07 0.94
C PRO A 419 13.21 8.63 -0.53
N ASP A 420 12.26 7.84 -1.02
CA ASP A 420 12.22 7.31 -2.39
C ASP A 420 11.30 8.14 -3.31
N GLY A 421 10.51 9.05 -2.74
CA GLY A 421 9.59 9.93 -3.44
C GLY A 421 8.14 9.42 -3.45
N TYR A 422 7.82 8.34 -2.73
CA TYR A 422 6.44 7.93 -2.53
C TYR A 422 5.67 9.02 -1.81
N TRP A 423 4.40 9.18 -2.16
CA TRP A 423 3.55 10.16 -1.52
C TRP A 423 3.05 9.59 -0.20
N ILE A 424 3.20 10.39 0.86
CA ILE A 424 2.72 10.10 2.21
C ILE A 424 1.64 11.11 2.54
N GLU A 425 0.39 10.66 2.57
CA GLU A 425 -0.73 11.51 2.90
C GLU A 425 -0.78 11.72 4.42
N ILE A 426 -0.88 12.97 4.86
CA ILE A 426 -0.96 13.36 6.27
C ILE A 426 -2.33 13.99 6.53
N ILE A 427 -3.17 13.27 7.27
CA ILE A 427 -4.58 13.60 7.50
C ILE A 427 -4.82 13.83 8.98
N LYS A 428 -5.67 14.79 9.30
CA LYS A 428 -6.11 15.00 10.68
C LYS A 428 -7.00 13.84 11.14
N ARG A 429 -6.71 13.33 12.34
CA ARG A 429 -7.57 12.38 13.04
C ARG A 429 -8.92 13.01 13.38
N GLY A 430 -10.00 12.26 13.15
CA GLY A 430 -11.36 12.78 13.17
C GLY A 430 -11.78 13.46 11.86
N GLY A 431 -10.93 13.43 10.83
CA GLY A 431 -11.25 13.86 9.48
C GLY A 431 -10.85 15.31 9.20
N ILE A 432 -11.19 15.74 7.98
CA ILE A 432 -10.99 17.11 7.51
C ILE A 432 -12.37 17.76 7.47
N ASP A 433 -12.47 18.97 8.01
CA ASP A 433 -13.65 19.81 7.78
C ASP A 433 -13.64 20.23 6.31
N PHE A 434 -14.35 19.49 5.45
CA PHE A 434 -14.65 19.90 4.08
C PHE A 434 -15.68 21.03 4.17
N GLY A 435 -15.23 22.24 4.54
CA GLY A 435 -16.08 23.36 4.96
C GLY A 435 -17.43 23.42 4.24
N ASP A 436 -18.48 23.08 4.97
CA ASP A 436 -19.94 23.29 4.78
C ASP A 436 -20.59 23.29 3.39
N GLU A 437 -19.91 22.99 2.29
CA GLU A 437 -20.57 22.66 1.02
C GLU A 437 -20.75 21.14 0.91
N ILE A 438 -21.55 20.62 1.85
CA ILE A 438 -22.32 19.41 1.63
C ILE A 438 -23.20 19.70 0.41
N VAL A 439 -22.73 19.32 -0.77
CA VAL A 439 -23.52 19.37 -2.00
C VAL A 439 -24.79 18.55 -1.72
N PRO A 440 -25.99 19.14 -1.82
CA PRO A 440 -27.21 18.40 -1.56
C PRO A 440 -27.30 17.25 -2.56
N SER A 441 -27.56 16.05 -2.04
CA SER A 441 -27.89 14.88 -2.85
C SER A 441 -28.99 15.24 -3.87
N PRO A 442 -28.89 14.80 -5.14
CA PRO A 442 -29.91 15.04 -6.15
C PRO A 442 -31.27 14.42 -5.81
#